data_AF-A0A6A4Z7R7-F1
#
_entry.id   AF-A0A6A4Z7R7-F1
#
_cell.length_a   1.000
_cell.length_b   1.000
_cell.length_c   1.000
_cell.angle_alpha   90.00
_cell.angle_beta   90.00
_cell.angle_gamma   90.00
#
_symmetry.space_group_name_H-M   'P 1'
#
loop_
_entity.id
_entity.type
_entity.pdbx_description
1 polymer ?
#
loop_
_entity_poly.entity_id
_entity_poly.type
_entity_poly.pdbx_seq_one_letter_code
_entity_poly.pdbx_strand_id
1 'polypeptide(L)'
;MHRNLRMGELSDGIGDDEGMACATPELGNAPDDDGPLCIVLEAKVAEAATAGMPTAAVEQLQDLLMEFRDVFRLKFGRDPPVKVEPLKVRLKEGVEPVKSGLRCYPPIHMAFLEKHVRELEEVGLVLDRAGPRGLSRRKNLRMTIDSRPINACTEPMPWPLPNLGVAMVVLKGSKVYFKLDWMKGYWQLSLHPDSHEYYSFMTPVGVVTPTWVLMGQSDAMAYCQGVVDELFGGLLMHGQLGCLDDLLGYAQTTDELLHLLRKVLEICQAYGLKLHPGKCVFYTTRTVWCGKEISADGVAHAPERIRGLCEQGDECIYDTGSNSEYGTQRWGQAKNE
;
A
#
# COMPACT_ATOMS: atom_id res chain seq x y z
N MET A 1 8.87 -25.96 18.97
CA MET A 1 9.56 -24.68 18.73
C MET A 1 8.53 -23.62 18.40
N HIS A 2 8.35 -22.61 19.25
CA HIS A 2 7.41 -21.52 19.00
C HIS A 2 7.97 -20.54 17.96
N ARG A 3 7.13 -20.03 17.06
CA ARG A 3 7.46 -18.97 16.11
C ARG A 3 6.55 -17.77 16.35
N ASN A 4 7.17 -16.60 16.51
CA ASN A 4 6.54 -15.45 17.14
C ASN A 4 5.68 -14.61 16.18
N LEU A 5 4.76 -13.82 16.74
CA LEU A 5 4.38 -12.53 16.16
C LEU A 5 5.53 -11.55 16.45
N ARG A 6 5.95 -10.75 15.47
CA ARG A 6 6.83 -9.60 15.71
C ARG A 6 5.96 -8.36 15.88
N MET A 7 6.21 -7.60 16.94
CA MET A 7 5.80 -6.20 17.07
C MET A 7 7.10 -5.39 17.05
N GLY A 8 7.21 -4.44 16.14
CA GLY A 8 8.33 -3.49 16.15
C GLY A 8 7.95 -2.25 16.96
N GLU A 9 8.84 -1.79 17.83
CA GLU A 9 8.86 -0.40 18.25
C GLU A 9 9.71 0.38 17.23
N LEU A 10 9.18 1.47 16.69
CA LEU A 10 9.96 2.38 15.86
C LEU A 10 10.92 3.15 16.78
N SER A 11 12.22 2.93 16.60
CA SER A 11 13.23 3.89 17.04
C SER A 11 13.13 5.15 16.18
N ASP A 12 13.35 6.33 16.77
CA ASP A 12 13.45 7.61 16.05
C ASP A 12 14.73 7.66 15.20
N GLY A 13 14.75 6.90 14.10
CA GLY A 13 15.88 6.74 13.19
C GLY A 13 15.39 6.25 11.83
N ILE A 14 15.80 6.96 10.77
CA ILE A 14 15.39 6.75 9.38
C ILE A 14 15.77 5.34 8.90
N GLY A 15 14.81 4.62 8.33
CA GLY A 15 15.02 3.31 7.70
C GLY A 15 13.70 2.67 7.28
N ASP A 16 13.36 2.77 6.00
CA ASP A 16 12.10 2.24 5.43
C ASP A 16 12.14 0.70 5.28
N ASP A 17 12.06 -0.02 6.41
CA ASP A 17 11.81 -1.47 6.43
C ASP A 17 10.33 -1.77 6.76
N GLU A 18 9.39 -1.14 6.02
CA GLU A 18 7.95 -1.49 6.03
C GLU A 18 7.67 -2.79 5.21
N GLY A 19 8.62 -3.71 5.16
CA GLY A 19 8.49 -5.01 4.50
C GLY A 19 7.66 -6.02 5.29
N MET A 20 6.47 -6.36 4.79
CA MET A 20 5.69 -7.57 5.16
C MET A 20 5.02 -7.63 6.55
N ALA A 21 4.64 -6.50 7.16
CA ALA A 21 3.74 -6.47 8.32
C ALA A 21 2.27 -6.20 7.92
N CYS A 22 1.34 -7.11 8.24
CA CYS A 22 -0.05 -7.09 7.78
C CYS A 22 -0.94 -6.12 8.59
N ALA A 23 -0.75 -4.81 8.47
CA ALA A 23 -1.42 -3.81 9.30
C ALA A 23 -2.89 -3.54 8.92
N THR A 24 -3.73 -3.34 9.94
CA THR A 24 -5.11 -2.83 9.82
C THR A 24 -5.18 -1.29 9.82
N PRO A 25 -6.22 -0.66 9.23
CA PRO A 25 -6.30 0.78 9.08
C PRO A 25 -6.82 1.48 10.34
N GLU A 26 -6.36 2.70 10.59
CA GLU A 26 -7.00 3.59 11.56
C GLU A 26 -8.34 4.12 11.00
N LEU A 27 -9.38 4.09 11.83
CA LEU A 27 -10.76 4.40 11.44
C LEU A 27 -11.23 5.74 12.02
N GLY A 28 -12.16 6.39 11.31
CA GLY A 28 -12.74 7.68 11.70
C GLY A 28 -14.23 7.61 11.99
N ASN A 29 -14.65 7.96 13.22
CA ASN A 29 -16.07 8.02 13.62
C ASN A 29 -16.70 9.42 13.45
N ALA A 30 -16.14 10.29 12.61
CA ALA A 30 -16.69 11.62 12.35
C ALA A 30 -17.65 11.57 11.16
N PRO A 31 -18.74 12.36 11.15
CA PRO A 31 -19.48 12.62 9.91
C PRO A 31 -18.56 13.31 8.89
N ASP A 32 -18.95 13.25 7.62
CA ASP A 32 -18.25 13.90 6.50
C ASP A 32 -18.34 15.43 6.61
N ASP A 33 -17.50 16.00 7.46
CA ASP A 33 -17.15 17.41 7.43
C ASP A 33 -16.20 17.63 6.25
N ASP A 34 -16.76 18.14 5.14
CA ASP A 34 -16.01 18.54 3.94
C ASP A 34 -14.95 19.61 4.27
N GLY A 35 -15.09 20.39 5.34
CA GLY A 35 -14.21 21.52 5.68
C GLY A 35 -12.72 21.13 5.78
N PRO A 36 -12.32 20.20 6.67
CA PRO A 36 -10.97 19.67 6.73
C PRO A 36 -10.46 19.08 5.41
N LEU A 37 -11.33 18.48 4.58
CA LEU A 37 -10.95 17.92 3.29
C LEU A 37 -10.65 19.04 2.28
N CYS A 38 -11.53 20.04 2.16
CA CYS A 38 -11.33 21.22 1.32
C CYS A 38 -10.02 21.93 1.66
N ILE A 39 -9.70 22.12 2.95
CA ILE A 39 -8.43 22.72 3.39
C ILE A 39 -7.22 21.94 2.85
N VAL A 40 -7.27 20.59 2.86
CA VAL A 40 -6.17 19.76 2.32
C VAL A 40 -6.12 19.85 0.79
N LEU A 41 -7.25 19.91 0.10
CA LEU A 41 -7.28 20.08 -1.36
C LEU A 41 -6.79 21.47 -1.79
N GLU A 42 -7.16 22.54 -1.07
CA GLU A 42 -6.64 23.91 -1.28
C GLU A 42 -5.13 24.00 -1.04
N ALA A 43 -4.62 23.36 0.02
CA ALA A 43 -3.18 23.24 0.25
C ALA A 43 -2.47 22.53 -0.92
N LYS A 44 -3.09 21.49 -1.49
CA LYS A 44 -2.58 20.76 -2.66
C LYS A 44 -2.59 21.58 -3.96
N VAL A 45 -3.55 22.48 -4.14
CA VAL A 45 -3.53 23.50 -5.21
C VAL A 45 -2.36 24.48 -5.01
N ALA A 46 -2.12 24.93 -3.77
CA ALA A 46 -1.01 25.82 -3.46
C ALA A 46 0.37 25.14 -3.64
N GLU A 47 0.49 23.84 -3.32
CA GLU A 47 1.67 23.02 -3.65
C GLU A 47 1.94 23.00 -5.16
N ALA A 48 0.90 22.76 -5.98
CA ALA A 48 1.01 22.75 -7.45
C ALA A 48 1.43 24.11 -8.02
N ALA A 49 0.86 25.22 -7.52
CA ALA A 49 1.26 26.57 -7.89
C ALA A 49 2.74 26.86 -7.53
N THR A 50 3.17 26.45 -6.34
CA THR A 50 4.55 26.59 -5.87
C THR A 50 5.53 25.76 -6.71
N ALA A 51 5.11 24.60 -7.21
CA ALA A 51 5.86 23.76 -8.14
C ALA A 51 5.95 24.32 -9.59
N GLY A 52 5.42 25.53 -9.83
CA GLY A 52 5.53 26.21 -11.13
C GLY A 52 4.43 25.86 -12.13
N MET A 53 3.26 25.44 -11.67
CA MET A 53 2.07 25.27 -12.52
C MET A 53 1.58 26.65 -13.02
N PRO A 54 1.22 26.81 -14.31
CA PRO A 54 0.69 28.07 -14.83
C PRO A 54 -0.60 28.50 -14.12
N THR A 55 -0.77 29.80 -13.83
CA THR A 55 -1.90 30.32 -13.03
C THR A 55 -3.28 29.86 -13.51
N ALA A 56 -3.54 29.92 -14.83
CA ALA A 56 -4.82 29.45 -15.39
C ALA A 56 -5.04 27.93 -15.22
N ALA A 57 -3.97 27.14 -15.13
CA ALA A 57 -4.04 25.71 -14.86
C ALA A 57 -4.19 25.39 -13.35
N VAL A 58 -3.71 26.28 -12.48
CA VAL A 58 -3.94 26.22 -11.02
C VAL A 58 -5.43 26.44 -10.70
N GLU A 59 -6.07 27.42 -11.35
CA GLU A 59 -7.52 27.65 -11.23
C GLU A 59 -8.32 26.41 -11.69
N GLN A 60 -7.99 25.87 -12.88
CA GLN A 60 -8.63 24.63 -13.38
C GLN A 60 -8.39 23.42 -12.46
N LEU A 61 -7.22 23.30 -11.84
CA LEU A 61 -6.95 22.25 -10.86
C LEU A 61 -7.82 22.40 -9.61
N GLN A 62 -8.00 23.63 -9.12
CA GLN A 62 -8.87 23.91 -7.97
C GLN A 62 -10.31 23.50 -8.25
N ASP A 63 -10.86 23.93 -9.39
CA ASP A 63 -12.23 23.56 -9.81
C ASP A 63 -12.37 22.03 -9.91
N LEU A 64 -11.40 21.35 -10.52
CA LEU A 64 -11.39 19.90 -10.68
C LEU A 64 -11.37 19.15 -9.33
N LEU A 65 -10.52 19.58 -8.38
CA LEU A 65 -10.44 18.94 -7.07
C LEU A 65 -11.71 19.17 -6.23
N MET A 66 -12.39 20.32 -6.40
CA MET A 66 -13.64 20.61 -5.69
C MET A 66 -14.86 19.92 -6.30
N GLU A 67 -14.87 19.75 -7.63
CA GLU A 67 -15.84 18.94 -8.38
C GLU A 67 -15.77 17.47 -7.96
N PHE A 68 -14.55 16.90 -7.93
CA PHE A 68 -14.31 15.49 -7.58
C PHE A 68 -13.98 15.27 -6.09
N ARG A 69 -14.33 16.20 -5.18
CA ARG A 69 -13.92 16.10 -3.76
C ARG A 69 -14.36 14.81 -3.07
N ASP A 70 -15.50 14.21 -3.47
CA ASP A 70 -15.95 12.91 -2.95
C ASP A 70 -15.00 11.74 -3.30
N VAL A 71 -14.13 11.87 -4.30
CA VAL A 71 -13.09 10.86 -4.57
C VAL A 71 -12.06 10.80 -3.43
N PHE A 72 -11.96 11.81 -2.58
CA PHE A 72 -10.93 11.90 -1.55
C PHE A 72 -11.46 11.56 -0.14
N ARG A 73 -10.60 10.96 0.68
CA ARG A 73 -10.89 10.63 2.08
C ARG A 73 -9.68 10.89 2.97
N LEU A 74 -9.90 11.61 4.08
CA LEU A 74 -8.88 11.84 5.12
C LEU A 74 -8.81 10.72 6.16
N LYS A 75 -9.89 9.96 6.32
CA LYS A 75 -10.00 8.82 7.24
C LYS A 75 -10.73 7.69 6.53
N PHE A 76 -10.39 6.46 6.87
CA PHE A 76 -11.11 5.32 6.33
C PHE A 76 -12.47 5.23 7.04
N GLY A 77 -13.55 5.11 6.25
CA GLY A 77 -14.93 5.22 6.70
C GLY A 77 -15.83 4.13 6.11
N ARG A 78 -17.13 4.39 6.04
CA ARG A 78 -18.16 3.43 5.59
C ARG A 78 -18.44 3.50 4.08
N ASP A 79 -17.43 3.84 3.28
CA ASP A 79 -17.56 3.80 1.83
C ASP A 79 -17.83 2.35 1.36
N PRO A 80 -18.68 2.14 0.34
CA PRO A 80 -18.84 0.81 -0.26
C PRO A 80 -17.52 0.37 -0.92
N PRO A 81 -17.30 -0.95 -1.12
CA PRO A 81 -16.13 -1.43 -1.83
C PRO A 81 -16.08 -0.92 -3.26
N VAL A 82 -14.86 -0.88 -3.81
CA VAL A 82 -14.64 -0.64 -5.25
C VAL A 82 -15.51 -1.62 -6.05
N LYS A 83 -16.22 -1.12 -7.05
CA LYS A 83 -17.24 -1.84 -7.83
C LYS A 83 -16.61 -2.77 -8.87
N VAL A 84 -15.86 -3.76 -8.39
CA VAL A 84 -15.21 -4.84 -9.16
C VAL A 84 -15.60 -6.20 -8.58
N GLU A 85 -15.35 -7.27 -9.32
CA GLU A 85 -15.64 -8.64 -8.86
C GLU A 85 -14.80 -8.99 -7.61
N PRO A 86 -15.41 -9.38 -6.47
CA PRO A 86 -14.69 -9.61 -5.22
C PRO A 86 -13.61 -10.69 -5.31
N LEU A 87 -12.54 -10.56 -4.53
CA LEU A 87 -11.45 -11.55 -4.51
C LEU A 87 -11.96 -12.93 -4.06
N LYS A 88 -12.01 -13.88 -4.98
CA LYS A 88 -12.32 -15.28 -4.70
C LYS A 88 -11.05 -16.12 -4.60
N VAL A 89 -10.65 -16.42 -3.37
CA VAL A 89 -9.46 -17.20 -3.05
C VAL A 89 -9.69 -18.68 -3.33
N ARG A 90 -8.71 -19.33 -3.96
CA ARG A 90 -8.70 -20.75 -4.29
C ARG A 90 -7.76 -21.49 -3.34
N LEU A 91 -8.22 -22.61 -2.80
CA LEU A 91 -7.39 -23.49 -1.97
C LEU A 91 -6.93 -24.70 -2.80
N LYS A 92 -5.72 -25.17 -2.52
CA LYS A 92 -5.19 -26.39 -3.14
C LYS A 92 -6.08 -27.58 -2.81
N GLU A 93 -6.18 -28.52 -3.74
CA GLU A 93 -6.95 -29.75 -3.56
C GLU A 93 -6.44 -30.55 -2.34
N GLY A 94 -7.38 -31.10 -1.56
CA GLY A 94 -7.07 -31.94 -0.39
C GLY A 94 -6.59 -31.20 0.87
N VAL A 95 -6.65 -29.86 0.91
CA VAL A 95 -6.30 -29.08 2.11
C VAL A 95 -7.41 -29.11 3.17
N GLU A 96 -7.02 -29.33 4.43
CA GLU A 96 -7.90 -29.12 5.59
C GLU A 96 -7.74 -27.69 6.19
N PRO A 97 -8.82 -27.08 6.74
CA PRO A 97 -8.77 -25.75 7.35
C PRO A 97 -7.77 -25.65 8.52
N VAL A 98 -6.82 -24.72 8.42
CA VAL A 98 -5.78 -24.54 9.45
C VAL A 98 -6.29 -23.65 10.59
N LYS A 99 -6.56 -24.25 11.75
CA LYS A 99 -6.91 -23.51 12.96
C LYS A 99 -5.68 -22.86 13.60
N SER A 100 -5.62 -21.52 13.59
CA SER A 100 -4.65 -20.78 14.41
C SER A 100 -4.91 -21.03 15.91
N GLY A 101 -3.83 -21.16 16.69
CA GLY A 101 -3.92 -21.24 18.14
C GLY A 101 -4.27 -19.89 18.79
N LEU A 102 -4.87 -19.95 19.99
CA LEU A 102 -5.02 -18.78 20.86
C LEU A 102 -3.65 -18.22 21.24
N ARG A 103 -3.55 -16.88 21.30
CA ARG A 103 -2.34 -16.17 21.72
C ARG A 103 -2.64 -15.40 23.00
N CYS A 104 -1.77 -15.52 23.99
CA CYS A 104 -1.82 -14.70 25.19
C CYS A 104 -1.16 -13.35 24.90
N TYR A 105 -1.86 -12.25 25.16
CA TYR A 105 -1.33 -10.89 25.02
C TYR A 105 -1.26 -10.20 26.40
N PRO A 106 -0.28 -9.30 26.64
CA PRO A 106 -0.28 -8.44 27.81
C PRO A 106 -1.57 -7.59 27.89
N PRO A 107 -2.05 -7.20 29.09
CA PRO A 107 -3.30 -6.45 29.25
C PRO A 107 -3.41 -5.17 28.39
N ILE A 108 -2.27 -4.49 28.15
CA ILE A 108 -2.20 -3.30 27.30
C ILE A 108 -2.55 -3.64 25.83
N HIS A 109 -2.05 -4.76 25.33
CA HIS A 109 -2.30 -5.22 23.96
C HIS A 109 -3.73 -5.76 23.83
N MET A 110 -4.24 -6.46 24.85
CA MET A 110 -5.64 -6.91 24.92
C MET A 110 -6.60 -5.72 24.74
N ALA A 111 -6.45 -4.69 25.59
CA ALA A 111 -7.33 -3.52 25.56
C ALA A 111 -7.27 -2.72 24.24
N PHE A 112 -6.11 -2.71 23.56
CA PHE A 112 -5.98 -2.16 22.21
C PHE A 112 -6.74 -2.99 21.17
N LEU A 113 -6.50 -4.32 21.14
CA LEU A 113 -7.15 -5.23 20.20
C LEU A 113 -8.67 -5.21 20.36
N GLU A 114 -9.18 -5.21 21.61
CA GLU A 114 -10.60 -5.10 21.94
C GLU A 114 -11.24 -3.84 21.37
N LYS A 115 -10.60 -2.68 21.54
CA LYS A 115 -11.09 -1.43 20.94
C LYS A 115 -11.03 -1.51 19.42
N HIS A 116 -9.91 -1.97 18.87
CA HIS A 116 -9.67 -1.86 17.43
C HIS A 116 -10.56 -2.80 16.62
N VAL A 117 -10.82 -4.01 17.12
CA VAL A 117 -11.78 -4.95 16.51
C VAL A 117 -13.18 -4.35 16.44
N ARG A 118 -13.66 -3.70 17.51
CA ARG A 118 -14.97 -3.00 17.48
C ARG A 118 -15.03 -1.89 16.44
N GLU A 119 -13.95 -1.13 16.26
CA GLU A 119 -13.93 -0.09 15.22
C GLU A 119 -14.09 -0.73 13.83
N LEU A 120 -13.42 -1.86 13.57
CA LEU A 120 -13.58 -2.62 12.32
C LEU A 120 -15.02 -3.17 12.15
N GLU A 121 -15.66 -3.62 13.23
CA GLU A 121 -17.07 -4.05 13.26
C GLU A 121 -18.04 -2.87 12.99
N GLU A 122 -17.82 -1.72 13.64
CA GLU A 122 -18.62 -0.49 13.49
C GLU A 122 -18.58 0.08 12.07
N VAL A 123 -17.54 -0.25 11.30
CA VAL A 123 -17.37 0.13 9.89
C VAL A 123 -17.76 -0.99 8.91
N GLY A 124 -18.00 -2.22 9.40
CA GLY A 124 -18.40 -3.37 8.57
C GLY A 124 -17.23 -4.05 7.82
N LEU A 125 -16.00 -3.85 8.30
CA LEU A 125 -14.79 -4.48 7.75
C LEU A 125 -14.61 -5.93 8.22
N VAL A 126 -15.22 -6.29 9.37
CA VAL A 126 -15.26 -7.64 9.91
C VAL A 126 -16.66 -7.98 10.45
N LEU A 127 -16.98 -9.27 10.50
CA LEU A 127 -18.20 -9.83 11.09
C LEU A 127 -17.86 -10.57 12.40
N ASP A 128 -18.63 -10.29 13.45
CA ASP A 128 -18.53 -10.99 14.74
C ASP A 128 -19.11 -12.42 14.67
N ARG A 129 -18.42 -13.38 15.29
CA ARG A 129 -18.97 -14.69 15.69
C ARG A 129 -18.89 -14.86 17.22
N ALA A 130 -19.64 -14.01 17.91
CA ALA A 130 -20.02 -13.99 19.31
C ALA A 130 -18.89 -13.80 20.36
N GLY A 131 -18.89 -12.63 21.02
CA GLY A 131 -18.05 -12.37 22.19
C GLY A 131 -18.44 -11.15 23.06
N PRO A 132 -18.04 -11.11 24.35
CA PRO A 132 -18.28 -9.97 25.24
C PRO A 132 -17.26 -8.82 25.04
N ARG A 133 -17.56 -7.63 25.58
CA ARG A 133 -17.09 -6.34 25.03
C ARG A 133 -16.33 -5.45 26.04
N GLY A 134 -15.02 -5.19 25.83
CA GLY A 134 -14.19 -4.21 26.58
C GLY A 134 -13.62 -3.04 25.73
N LEU A 135 -13.12 -1.96 26.33
CA LEU A 135 -12.81 -0.66 25.67
C LEU A 135 -11.57 0.05 26.29
N SER A 136 -10.56 0.46 25.49
CA SER A 136 -9.58 1.49 25.88
C SER A 136 -8.76 2.07 24.70
N ARG A 137 -8.20 3.29 24.84
CA ARG A 137 -7.46 4.06 23.81
C ARG A 137 -5.97 4.25 24.14
N ARG A 138 -5.03 3.92 23.23
CA ARG A 138 -3.70 4.57 23.03
C ARG A 138 -3.24 4.46 21.55
N LYS A 139 -2.15 5.16 21.18
CA LYS A 139 -1.87 5.63 19.80
C LYS A 139 -0.79 4.90 18.97
N ASN A 140 0.00 3.96 19.52
CA ASN A 140 1.22 3.45 18.84
C ASN A 140 1.21 1.93 18.56
N LEU A 141 0.04 1.28 18.54
CA LEU A 141 -0.08 -0.15 18.23
C LEU A 141 -0.81 -0.32 16.89
N ARG A 142 -0.39 -1.29 16.07
CA ARG A 142 -1.08 -1.76 14.85
C ARG A 142 -1.46 -3.23 15.05
N MET A 143 -2.66 -3.66 14.66
CA MET A 143 -3.01 -5.09 14.67
C MET A 143 -2.40 -5.75 13.42
N THR A 144 -1.88 -6.97 13.57
CA THR A 144 -1.28 -7.74 12.47
C THR A 144 -1.84 -9.16 12.45
N ILE A 145 -2.32 -9.60 11.28
CA ILE A 145 -2.92 -10.92 11.06
C ILE A 145 -1.88 -11.86 10.46
N ASP A 146 -1.72 -13.05 11.04
CA ASP A 146 -0.75 -14.05 10.59
C ASP A 146 -1.33 -14.91 9.46
N SER A 147 -1.28 -14.40 8.23
CA SER A 147 -1.79 -15.04 7.02
C SER A 147 -0.95 -16.21 6.49
N ARG A 148 0.24 -16.46 7.06
CA ARG A 148 1.19 -17.48 6.56
C ARG A 148 0.58 -18.89 6.47
N PRO A 149 -0.24 -19.37 7.42
CA PRO A 149 -0.81 -20.72 7.34
C PRO A 149 -1.82 -20.86 6.20
N ILE A 150 -2.69 -19.86 5.99
CA ILE A 150 -3.65 -19.86 4.88
C ILE A 150 -2.96 -19.64 3.53
N ASN A 151 -1.96 -18.77 3.44
CA ASN A 151 -1.17 -18.58 2.21
C ASN A 151 -0.42 -19.86 1.76
N ALA A 152 -0.05 -20.75 2.68
CA ALA A 152 0.53 -22.05 2.32
C ALA A 152 -0.50 -22.98 1.66
N CYS A 153 -1.78 -22.81 1.99
CA CYS A 153 -2.93 -23.55 1.50
C CYS A 153 -3.51 -22.98 0.18
N THR A 154 -3.37 -21.67 -0.04
CA THR A 154 -3.84 -20.97 -1.23
C THR A 154 -3.12 -21.40 -2.51
N GLU A 155 -3.85 -21.52 -3.61
CA GLU A 155 -3.30 -21.57 -4.98
C GLU A 155 -2.95 -20.15 -5.44
N PRO A 156 -1.67 -19.82 -5.70
CA PRO A 156 -1.28 -18.45 -6.03
C PRO A 156 -1.99 -17.92 -7.28
N MET A 157 -2.66 -16.77 -7.16
CA MET A 157 -3.25 -16.07 -8.29
C MET A 157 -2.17 -15.59 -9.28
N PRO A 158 -2.17 -16.02 -10.55
CA PRO A 158 -1.27 -15.50 -11.55
C PRO A 158 -1.79 -14.16 -12.09
N TRP A 159 -1.07 -13.07 -11.86
CA TRP A 159 -1.27 -11.79 -12.55
C TRP A 159 0.07 -11.12 -12.85
N PRO A 160 0.29 -10.55 -14.06
CA PRO A 160 1.52 -9.85 -14.37
C PRO A 160 1.60 -8.51 -13.64
N LEU A 161 2.73 -8.24 -12.97
CA LEU A 161 3.05 -6.88 -12.53
C LEU A 161 3.59 -6.04 -13.71
N PRO A 162 3.42 -4.71 -13.70
CA PRO A 162 3.90 -3.83 -14.77
C PRO A 162 5.41 -3.97 -15.01
N ASN A 163 5.80 -4.11 -16.28
CA ASN A 163 7.22 -4.17 -16.62
C ASN A 163 7.87 -2.78 -16.48
N LEU A 164 8.64 -2.59 -15.40
CA LEU A 164 9.32 -1.32 -15.08
C LEU A 164 10.43 -0.91 -16.08
N GLY A 165 10.79 -1.78 -17.03
CA GLY A 165 11.58 -1.41 -18.20
C GLY A 165 10.71 -0.68 -19.24
N VAL A 166 9.62 -1.31 -19.65
CA VAL A 166 8.66 -0.76 -20.65
C VAL A 166 8.02 0.53 -20.15
N ALA A 167 7.57 0.56 -18.90
CA ALA A 167 7.01 1.75 -18.25
C ALA A 167 7.94 2.98 -18.31
N MET A 168 9.26 2.78 -18.28
CA MET A 168 10.22 3.90 -18.34
C MET A 168 10.50 4.37 -19.76
N VAL A 169 10.21 3.54 -20.77
CA VAL A 169 10.29 3.96 -22.18
C VAL A 169 9.16 4.93 -22.53
N VAL A 170 7.93 4.67 -22.05
CA VAL A 170 6.76 5.53 -22.35
C VAL A 170 6.79 6.88 -21.63
N LEU A 171 7.52 7.00 -20.51
CA LEU A 171 7.74 8.27 -19.82
C LEU A 171 8.68 9.23 -20.58
N LYS A 172 9.45 8.74 -21.57
CA LYS A 172 10.45 9.55 -22.28
C LYS A 172 9.82 10.72 -23.04
N GLY A 173 10.22 11.94 -22.70
CA GLY A 173 9.73 13.17 -23.32
C GLY A 173 8.54 13.80 -22.58
N SER A 174 8.02 13.14 -21.54
CA SER A 174 7.08 13.76 -20.60
C SER A 174 7.79 14.84 -19.78
N LYS A 175 7.04 15.87 -19.38
CA LYS A 175 7.57 17.06 -18.69
C LYS A 175 6.87 17.35 -17.37
N VAL A 176 5.62 16.93 -17.25
CA VAL A 176 4.75 17.19 -16.11
C VAL A 176 4.05 15.90 -15.70
N TYR A 177 3.84 15.74 -14.40
CA TYR A 177 3.41 14.50 -13.78
C TYR A 177 2.42 14.77 -12.65
N PHE A 178 1.54 13.80 -12.38
CA PHE A 178 0.83 13.68 -11.11
C PHE A 178 1.03 12.30 -10.51
N LYS A 179 0.94 12.18 -9.19
CA LYS A 179 0.96 10.93 -8.45
C LYS A 179 -0.28 10.84 -7.56
N LEU A 180 -1.02 9.74 -7.62
CA LEU A 180 -2.19 9.47 -6.78
C LEU A 180 -1.97 8.17 -5.99
N ASP A 181 -2.43 8.16 -4.74
CA ASP A 181 -2.29 7.05 -3.79
C ASP A 181 -3.69 6.66 -3.28
N TRP A 182 -4.01 5.38 -3.32
CA TRP A 182 -5.33 4.89 -2.89
C TRP A 182 -5.48 5.01 -1.36
N MET A 183 -6.66 5.39 -0.89
CA MET A 183 -6.94 5.43 0.54
C MET A 183 -6.92 4.02 1.16
N LYS A 184 -5.78 3.63 1.76
CA LYS A 184 -5.58 2.30 2.39
C LYS A 184 -5.74 1.09 1.44
N GLY A 185 -5.50 1.29 0.13
CA GLY A 185 -5.31 0.21 -0.85
C GLY A 185 -6.28 -0.98 -0.71
N TYR A 186 -5.75 -2.13 -0.26
CA TYR A 186 -6.47 -3.40 -0.06
C TYR A 186 -7.79 -3.28 0.71
N TRP A 187 -7.86 -2.37 1.69
CA TRP A 187 -9.06 -2.19 2.51
C TRP A 187 -10.23 -1.55 1.76
N GLN A 188 -10.05 -1.14 0.51
CA GLN A 188 -11.14 -0.74 -0.39
C GLN A 188 -11.66 -1.88 -1.28
N LEU A 189 -11.01 -3.05 -1.25
CA LEU A 189 -11.36 -4.18 -2.11
C LEU A 189 -12.11 -5.24 -1.31
N SER A 190 -13.23 -5.73 -1.86
CA SER A 190 -14.04 -6.75 -1.21
C SER A 190 -13.47 -8.16 -1.40
N LEU A 191 -13.72 -9.02 -0.41
CA LEU A 191 -13.44 -10.45 -0.45
C LEU A 191 -14.74 -11.18 -0.81
N HIS A 192 -14.68 -12.22 -1.65
CA HIS A 192 -15.86 -13.00 -2.03
C HIS A 192 -16.43 -13.75 -0.81
N PRO A 193 -17.76 -13.84 -0.60
CA PRO A 193 -18.37 -14.51 0.56
C PRO A 193 -17.83 -15.92 0.85
N ASP A 194 -17.72 -16.78 -0.16
CA ASP A 194 -17.12 -18.13 -0.05
C ASP A 194 -15.68 -18.15 0.52
N SER A 195 -14.96 -17.03 0.43
CA SER A 195 -13.58 -16.89 0.90
C SER A 195 -13.45 -16.19 2.26
N HIS A 196 -14.54 -15.63 2.81
CA HIS A 196 -14.53 -14.92 4.11
C HIS A 196 -13.99 -15.81 5.23
N GLU A 197 -14.52 -17.03 5.35
CA GLU A 197 -14.19 -17.93 6.46
C GLU A 197 -12.71 -18.36 6.49
N TYR A 198 -12.04 -18.41 5.33
CA TYR A 198 -10.62 -18.77 5.22
C TYR A 198 -9.67 -17.80 5.93
N TYR A 199 -10.09 -16.55 6.10
CA TYR A 199 -9.31 -15.50 6.76
C TYR A 199 -9.82 -15.14 8.15
N SER A 200 -10.70 -15.97 8.73
CA SER A 200 -11.15 -15.84 10.11
C SER A 200 -9.97 -15.87 11.08
N PHE A 201 -9.89 -14.90 11.98
CA PHE A 201 -8.79 -14.82 12.96
C PHE A 201 -9.29 -14.71 14.40
N MET A 202 -8.50 -15.26 15.32
CA MET A 202 -8.80 -15.24 16.75
C MET A 202 -8.33 -13.93 17.38
N THR A 203 -9.21 -13.30 18.13
CA THR A 203 -8.96 -12.08 18.91
C THR A 203 -9.15 -12.37 20.40
N PRO A 204 -8.76 -11.45 21.30
CA PRO A 204 -9.08 -11.54 22.74
C PRO A 204 -10.57 -11.74 23.07
N VAL A 205 -11.49 -11.26 22.21
CA VAL A 205 -12.93 -11.23 22.47
C VAL A 205 -13.73 -12.29 21.72
N GLY A 206 -13.18 -12.86 20.65
CA GLY A 206 -13.89 -13.84 19.83
C GLY A 206 -13.16 -14.16 18.52
N VAL A 207 -13.82 -14.90 17.63
CA VAL A 207 -13.37 -15.09 16.26
C VAL A 207 -14.08 -14.06 15.39
N VAL A 208 -13.31 -13.31 14.61
CA VAL A 208 -13.85 -12.33 13.65
C VAL A 208 -13.49 -12.73 12.23
N THR A 209 -14.40 -12.45 11.31
CA THR A 209 -14.29 -12.86 9.90
C THR A 209 -14.20 -11.62 9.02
N PRO A 210 -13.13 -11.40 8.24
CA PRO A 210 -12.99 -10.24 7.37
C PRO A 210 -13.89 -10.36 6.13
N THR A 211 -14.45 -9.23 5.69
CA THR A 211 -15.27 -9.11 4.48
C THR A 211 -14.52 -8.44 3.32
N TRP A 212 -13.29 -7.99 3.56
CA TRP A 212 -12.43 -7.24 2.65
C TRP A 212 -11.07 -7.91 2.48
N VAL A 213 -10.33 -7.55 1.43
CA VAL A 213 -8.98 -8.06 1.17
C VAL A 213 -8.03 -7.57 2.27
N LEU A 214 -7.41 -8.52 2.96
CA LEU A 214 -6.43 -8.20 3.99
C LEU A 214 -5.04 -7.99 3.37
N MET A 215 -4.27 -7.08 3.95
CA MET A 215 -2.84 -7.00 3.65
C MET A 215 -2.15 -8.32 4.01
N GLY A 216 -1.25 -8.78 3.14
CA GLY A 216 -0.48 -10.02 3.35
C GLY A 216 -1.19 -11.32 2.98
N GLN A 217 -2.38 -11.30 2.37
CA GLN A 217 -2.85 -12.46 1.60
C GLN A 217 -1.93 -12.67 0.38
N SER A 218 -1.65 -13.92 0.00
CA SER A 218 -0.77 -14.22 -1.15
C SER A 218 -1.26 -13.60 -2.45
N ASP A 219 -2.58 -13.59 -2.66
CA ASP A 219 -3.20 -13.16 -3.92
C ASP A 219 -3.50 -11.65 -3.94
N ALA A 220 -3.44 -10.96 -2.80
CA ALA A 220 -3.86 -9.55 -2.68
C ALA A 220 -3.10 -8.63 -3.66
N MET A 221 -1.79 -8.86 -3.85
CA MET A 221 -0.95 -8.09 -4.78
C MET A 221 -1.40 -8.30 -6.24
N ALA A 222 -1.57 -9.56 -6.64
CA ALA A 222 -1.97 -9.93 -7.99
C ALA A 222 -3.37 -9.41 -8.34
N TYR A 223 -4.31 -9.59 -7.41
CA TYR A 223 -5.67 -9.09 -7.51
C TYR A 223 -5.74 -7.56 -7.54
N CYS A 224 -4.99 -6.86 -6.67
CA CYS A 224 -4.94 -5.40 -6.68
C CYS A 224 -4.42 -4.85 -8.02
N GLN A 225 -3.39 -5.47 -8.61
CA GLN A 225 -2.96 -5.10 -9.96
C GLN A 225 -4.04 -5.40 -11.02
N GLY A 226 -4.77 -6.52 -10.90
CA GLY A 226 -5.92 -6.79 -11.76
C GLY A 226 -6.99 -5.70 -11.71
N VAL A 227 -7.28 -5.17 -10.52
CA VAL A 227 -8.20 -4.02 -10.35
C VAL A 227 -7.65 -2.75 -10.99
N VAL A 228 -6.34 -2.49 -10.89
CA VAL A 228 -5.69 -1.36 -11.59
C VAL A 228 -5.85 -1.48 -13.11
N ASP A 229 -5.64 -2.68 -13.64
CA ASP A 229 -5.72 -2.96 -15.07
C ASP A 229 -7.19 -2.91 -15.58
N GLU A 230 -8.16 -3.31 -14.77
CA GLU A 230 -9.60 -3.20 -15.05
C GLU A 230 -10.06 -1.73 -15.07
N LEU A 231 -9.74 -0.96 -14.03
CA LEU A 231 -10.17 0.44 -13.91
C LEU A 231 -9.47 1.36 -14.91
N PHE A 232 -8.15 1.22 -15.08
CA PHE A 232 -7.32 2.17 -15.81
C PHE A 232 -6.74 1.63 -17.12
N GLY A 233 -7.08 0.42 -17.55
CA GLY A 233 -6.49 -0.24 -18.73
C GLY A 233 -6.52 0.58 -20.03
N GLY A 234 -7.52 1.46 -20.21
CA GLY A 234 -7.59 2.39 -21.35
C GLY A 234 -6.63 3.60 -21.28
N LEU A 235 -6.01 3.86 -20.13
CA LEU A 235 -5.06 4.93 -19.87
C LEU A 235 -3.63 4.41 -19.61
N LEU A 236 -3.50 3.15 -19.18
CA LEU A 236 -2.20 2.50 -18.96
C LEU A 236 -1.35 2.51 -20.24
N MET A 237 -0.08 2.91 -20.10
CA MET A 237 0.87 3.15 -21.21
C MET A 237 0.48 4.27 -22.19
N HIS A 238 -0.60 5.01 -21.92
CA HIS A 238 -1.15 6.08 -22.76
C HIS A 238 -1.44 7.35 -21.94
N GLY A 239 -0.44 7.79 -21.17
CA GLY A 239 -0.52 8.92 -20.24
C GLY A 239 -0.57 8.51 -18.77
N GLN A 240 -0.94 7.27 -18.45
CA GLN A 240 -0.92 6.75 -17.08
C GLN A 240 -0.03 5.50 -16.95
N LEU A 241 0.59 5.34 -15.79
CA LEU A 241 1.10 4.09 -15.25
C LEU A 241 0.41 3.81 -13.92
N GLY A 242 0.28 2.54 -13.55
CA GLY A 242 -0.25 2.12 -12.25
C GLY A 242 0.46 0.85 -11.81
N CYS A 243 0.91 0.82 -10.57
CA CYS A 243 1.50 -0.34 -9.93
C CYS A 243 0.86 -0.48 -8.56
N LEU A 244 -0.09 -1.40 -8.42
CA LEU A 244 -0.95 -1.49 -7.23
C LEU A 244 -1.62 -0.13 -6.95
N ASP A 245 -1.59 0.35 -5.71
CA ASP A 245 -2.18 1.62 -5.28
C ASP A 245 -1.41 2.90 -5.70
N ASP A 246 -0.24 2.78 -6.34
CA ASP A 246 0.58 3.92 -6.81
C ASP A 246 0.33 4.22 -8.30
N LEU A 247 -0.47 5.26 -8.57
CA LEU A 247 -0.81 5.73 -9.91
C LEU A 247 0.03 6.95 -10.30
N LEU A 248 0.68 6.90 -11.47
CA LEU A 248 1.48 7.99 -12.05
C LEU A 248 0.86 8.46 -13.37
N GLY A 249 0.36 9.69 -13.41
CA GLY A 249 0.02 10.39 -14.65
C GLY A 249 1.22 11.14 -15.21
N TYR A 250 1.33 11.21 -16.53
CA TYR A 250 2.40 11.90 -17.25
C TYR A 250 1.88 12.55 -18.54
N ALA A 251 2.42 13.73 -18.87
CA ALA A 251 2.10 14.46 -20.09
C ALA A 251 3.24 15.36 -20.56
N GLN A 252 3.13 15.91 -21.78
CA GLN A 252 4.09 16.92 -22.29
C GLN A 252 3.68 18.34 -21.90
N THR A 253 2.39 18.59 -21.68
CA THR A 253 1.81 19.88 -21.32
C THR A 253 0.90 19.77 -20.11
N THR A 254 0.69 20.88 -19.40
CA THR A 254 -0.19 20.94 -18.22
C THR A 254 -1.66 20.69 -18.59
N ASP A 255 -2.10 21.14 -19.76
CA ASP A 255 -3.49 20.98 -20.22
C ASP A 255 -3.82 19.50 -20.49
N GLU A 256 -2.90 18.77 -21.13
CA GLU A 256 -2.97 17.31 -21.28
C GLU A 256 -3.00 16.60 -19.92
N LEU A 257 -2.18 17.04 -18.96
CA LEU A 257 -2.12 16.47 -17.62
C LEU A 257 -3.44 16.64 -16.85
N LEU A 258 -4.06 17.83 -16.94
CA LEU A 258 -5.36 18.10 -16.33
C LEU A 258 -6.49 17.31 -17.01
N HIS A 259 -6.47 17.19 -18.34
CA HIS A 259 -7.43 16.38 -19.07
C HIS A 259 -7.31 14.88 -18.71
N LEU A 260 -6.09 14.38 -18.50
CA LEU A 260 -5.86 13.04 -17.98
C LEU A 260 -6.35 12.90 -16.53
N LEU A 261 -6.00 13.84 -15.65
CA LEU A 261 -6.38 13.81 -14.23
C LEU A 261 -7.91 13.76 -14.08
N ARG A 262 -8.65 14.52 -14.89
CA ARG A 262 -10.11 14.45 -14.94
C ARG A 262 -10.62 13.04 -15.23
N LYS A 263 -10.11 12.38 -16.28
CA LYS A 263 -10.50 10.99 -16.62
C LYS A 263 -10.22 10.00 -15.49
N VAL A 264 -9.08 10.17 -14.80
CA VAL A 264 -8.72 9.32 -13.66
C VAL A 264 -9.69 9.53 -12.49
N LEU A 265 -10.05 10.77 -12.18
CA LEU A 265 -11.02 11.09 -11.12
C LEU A 265 -12.45 10.65 -11.49
N GLU A 266 -12.85 10.74 -12.76
CA GLU A 266 -14.11 10.20 -13.29
C GLU A 266 -14.19 8.67 -13.11
N ILE A 267 -13.11 7.94 -13.44
CA ILE A 267 -13.00 6.49 -13.18
C ILE A 267 -13.10 6.19 -11.69
N CYS A 268 -12.33 6.89 -10.84
CA CYS A 268 -12.38 6.70 -9.39
C CYS A 268 -13.80 6.90 -8.84
N GLN A 269 -14.50 7.98 -9.25
CA GLN A 269 -15.87 8.25 -8.84
C GLN A 269 -16.85 7.17 -9.34
N ALA A 270 -16.72 6.75 -10.61
CA ALA A 270 -17.58 5.72 -11.20
C ALA A 270 -17.48 4.39 -10.45
N TYR A 271 -16.26 3.92 -10.17
CA TYR A 271 -16.00 2.66 -9.47
C TYR A 271 -16.07 2.79 -7.93
N GLY A 272 -16.17 4.00 -7.38
CA GLY A 272 -16.19 4.24 -5.93
C GLY A 272 -14.82 4.19 -5.25
N LEU A 273 -13.73 4.13 -6.02
CA LEU A 273 -12.36 4.14 -5.51
C LEU A 273 -12.04 5.50 -4.87
N LYS A 274 -11.48 5.47 -3.66
CA LYS A 274 -11.12 6.64 -2.86
C LYS A 274 -9.61 6.83 -2.80
N LEU A 275 -9.18 8.09 -2.85
CA LEU A 275 -7.77 8.51 -2.84
C LEU A 275 -7.40 9.21 -1.52
N HIS A 276 -6.13 9.12 -1.12
CA HIS A 276 -5.60 9.81 0.06
C HIS A 276 -5.02 11.18 -0.35
N PRO A 277 -5.75 12.30 -0.16
CA PRO A 277 -5.37 13.60 -0.76
C PRO A 277 -4.03 14.12 -0.24
N GLY A 278 -3.69 13.88 1.03
CA GLY A 278 -2.41 14.31 1.62
C GLY A 278 -1.17 13.61 1.04
N LYS A 279 -1.35 12.46 0.37
CA LYS A 279 -0.27 11.71 -0.30
C LYS A 279 -0.24 11.93 -1.81
N CYS A 280 -1.33 12.44 -2.38
CA CYS A 280 -1.38 12.80 -3.79
C CYS A 280 -0.48 14.02 -4.07
N VAL A 281 0.02 14.10 -5.30
CA VAL A 281 0.76 15.22 -5.87
C VAL A 281 0.13 15.49 -7.23
N PHE A 282 -0.59 16.60 -7.39
CA PHE A 282 -1.36 16.84 -8.62
C PHE A 282 -0.58 17.51 -9.74
N TYR A 283 0.60 18.07 -9.44
CA TYR A 283 1.53 18.62 -10.42
C TYR A 283 2.96 18.56 -9.90
N THR A 284 3.87 18.05 -10.72
CA THR A 284 5.32 18.20 -10.55
C THR A 284 6.04 18.04 -11.89
N THR A 285 7.25 18.59 -12.02
CA THR A 285 8.17 18.38 -13.16
C THR A 285 9.21 17.28 -12.90
N ARG A 286 9.32 16.81 -11.65
CA ARG A 286 10.22 15.74 -11.21
C ARG A 286 9.56 14.86 -10.15
N THR A 287 9.66 13.54 -10.27
CA THR A 287 8.99 12.59 -9.36
C THR A 287 9.77 11.28 -9.21
N VAL A 288 9.46 10.51 -8.18
CA VAL A 288 9.97 9.15 -7.98
C VAL A 288 8.81 8.15 -8.03
N TRP A 289 8.92 7.17 -8.91
CA TRP A 289 7.93 6.10 -9.07
C TRP A 289 8.63 4.74 -9.19
N CYS A 290 8.17 3.76 -8.41
CA CYS A 290 8.81 2.44 -8.24
C CYS A 290 10.36 2.49 -8.03
N GLY A 291 10.84 3.50 -7.30
CA GLY A 291 12.27 3.70 -7.00
C GLY A 291 13.14 4.13 -8.19
N LYS A 292 12.53 4.69 -9.25
CA LYS A 292 13.21 5.42 -10.32
C LYS A 292 12.79 6.87 -10.29
N GLU A 293 13.75 7.74 -10.51
CA GLU A 293 13.57 9.18 -10.61
C GLU A 293 13.28 9.57 -12.06
N ILE A 294 12.33 10.48 -12.25
CA ILE A 294 11.77 10.85 -13.55
C ILE A 294 11.73 12.38 -13.62
N SER A 295 12.31 12.98 -14.66
CA SER A 295 12.19 14.41 -14.98
C SER A 295 12.10 14.62 -16.50
N ALA A 296 12.00 15.87 -16.94
CA ALA A 296 12.13 16.23 -18.36
C ALA A 296 13.50 15.84 -18.98
N ASP A 297 14.54 15.66 -18.15
CA ASP A 297 15.89 15.26 -18.58
C ASP A 297 16.02 13.75 -18.81
N GLY A 298 15.05 12.95 -18.33
CA GLY A 298 14.98 11.51 -18.53
C GLY A 298 14.65 10.73 -17.26
N VAL A 299 15.09 9.47 -17.24
CA VAL A 299 14.88 8.54 -16.13
C VAL A 299 16.22 8.18 -15.50
N ALA A 300 16.34 8.37 -14.19
CA ALA A 300 17.48 8.00 -13.36
C ALA A 300 17.08 6.99 -12.27
N HIS A 301 18.06 6.45 -11.55
CA HIS A 301 17.79 5.70 -10.33
C HIS A 301 17.67 6.67 -9.14
N ALA A 302 16.69 6.46 -8.27
CA ALA A 302 16.51 7.31 -7.09
C ALA A 302 17.73 7.19 -6.15
N PRO A 303 18.31 8.30 -5.65
CA PRO A 303 19.51 8.28 -4.81
C PRO A 303 19.40 7.38 -3.58
N GLU A 304 18.22 7.32 -2.97
CA GLU A 304 17.91 6.52 -1.78
C GLU A 304 18.01 5.03 -2.08
N ARG A 305 17.54 4.60 -3.27
CA ARG A 305 17.65 3.21 -3.72
C ARG A 305 19.08 2.82 -4.04
N ILE A 306 19.87 3.72 -4.62
CA ILE A 306 21.30 3.49 -4.84
C ILE A 306 21.99 3.34 -3.48
N ARG A 307 21.71 4.26 -2.55
CA ARG A 307 22.29 4.27 -1.21
C ARG A 307 22.01 2.97 -0.44
N GLY A 308 20.75 2.52 -0.40
CA GLY A 308 20.40 1.26 0.26
C GLY A 308 21.06 0.03 -0.36
N LEU A 309 21.28 0.01 -1.68
CA LEU A 309 22.03 -1.06 -2.35
C LEU A 309 23.54 -1.01 -2.08
N CYS A 310 24.12 0.18 -1.96
CA CYS A 310 25.53 0.34 -1.59
C CYS A 310 25.76 -0.06 -0.12
N GLU A 311 24.91 0.39 0.80
CA GLU A 311 24.98 0.06 2.23
C GLU A 311 24.80 -1.46 2.47
N GLN A 312 23.91 -2.13 1.72
CA GLN A 312 23.79 -3.60 1.72
C GLN A 312 24.99 -4.34 1.09
N GLY A 313 25.74 -3.68 0.20
CA GLY A 313 26.95 -4.24 -0.40
C GLY A 313 28.11 -4.37 0.58
N ASP A 314 28.22 -3.42 1.52
CA ASP A 314 29.31 -3.39 2.52
C ASP A 314 29.09 -4.36 3.70
N GLU A 315 27.86 -4.80 3.98
CA GLU A 315 27.58 -5.85 4.98
C GLU A 315 27.92 -7.28 4.50
N CYS A 316 28.20 -7.47 3.21
CA CYS A 316 28.37 -8.80 2.59
C CYS A 316 29.83 -9.20 2.30
N ILE A 317 30.82 -8.70 3.06
CA ILE A 317 32.21 -9.22 3.00
C ILE A 317 32.72 -9.57 4.40
N TYR A 318 33.08 -10.85 4.58
CA TYR A 318 33.64 -11.52 5.76
C TYR A 318 32.69 -11.97 6.89
N ASP A 319 31.90 -13.01 6.61
CA ASP A 319 31.83 -14.16 7.55
C ASP A 319 32.15 -15.47 6.82
N THR A 320 33.44 -15.73 6.60
CA THR A 320 33.94 -17.07 6.29
C THR A 320 34.34 -17.74 7.59
N GLY A 321 33.41 -18.46 8.20
CA GLY A 321 33.59 -19.04 9.53
C GLY A 321 34.84 -19.92 9.65
N SER A 322 35.64 -19.68 10.69
CA SER A 322 36.78 -20.51 11.06
C SER A 322 36.43 -21.40 12.26
N ASN A 323 36.06 -22.65 12.00
CA ASN A 323 36.13 -23.70 13.02
C ASN A 323 36.83 -24.93 12.46
N SER A 324 38.16 -24.89 12.49
CA SER A 324 39.01 -26.06 12.33
C SER A 324 40.34 -25.83 13.05
N GLU A 325 40.48 -26.43 14.24
CA GLU A 325 41.80 -26.85 14.71
C GLU A 325 42.39 -27.89 13.74
N TYR A 326 43.71 -28.12 13.88
CA TYR A 326 44.56 -29.01 13.05
C TYR A 326 44.91 -28.51 11.63
N GLY A 327 46.21 -28.23 11.43
CA GLY A 327 46.86 -28.84 10.25
C GLY A 327 47.72 -28.01 9.30
N THR A 328 48.62 -27.14 9.78
CA THR A 328 49.97 -26.91 9.20
C THR A 328 50.19 -26.31 7.79
N GLN A 329 51.19 -25.41 7.74
CA GLN A 329 52.14 -25.07 6.64
C GLN A 329 51.82 -23.93 5.63
N ARG A 330 52.64 -22.86 5.79
CA ARG A 330 53.31 -21.93 4.83
C ARG A 330 53.01 -22.10 3.32
N TRP A 331 53.01 -21.07 2.45
CA TRP A 331 53.68 -19.75 2.42
C TRP A 331 52.73 -18.73 1.71
N GLY A 332 52.97 -17.41 1.58
CA GLY A 332 54.03 -16.47 2.00
C GLY A 332 53.88 -15.13 1.24
N GLN A 333 54.45 -14.01 1.74
CA GLN A 333 54.43 -12.71 1.04
C GLN A 333 55.70 -12.50 0.18
N ALA A 334 55.57 -11.86 -1.00
CA ALA A 334 56.02 -10.47 -1.24
C ALA A 334 56.42 -10.11 -2.69
N LYS A 335 55.90 -8.97 -3.16
CA LYS A 335 56.49 -7.96 -4.08
C LYS A 335 56.73 -8.27 -5.57
N ASN A 336 56.60 -7.17 -6.34
CA ASN A 336 57.22 -6.74 -7.62
C ASN A 336 58.11 -7.77 -8.34
N GLU A 337 58.02 -7.96 -9.65
CA GLU A 337 57.76 -7.00 -10.75
C GLU A 337 56.73 -7.47 -11.78
#